data_AF-A0A8F5BNY6-F1
#
_entry.id   AF-A0A8F5BNY6-F1
#
_cell.length_a   1.000
_cell.length_b   1.000
_cell.length_c   1.000
_cell.angle_alpha   90.00
_cell.angle_beta   90.00
_cell.angle_gamma   90.00
#
_symmetry.space_group_name_H-M   'P 1'
#
loop_
_entity.id
_entity.type
_entity.pdbx_description
1 polymer ?
#
loop_
_entity_poly.entity_id
_entity_poly.type
_entity_poly.pdbx_seq_one_letter_code
_entity_poly.pdbx_strand_id
1 'polypeptide(L)'
;MNINRQNRFYIVKRNLILEYCKTPRSFTELRKLTDMSDAGLSKALNDLVKEGYLQKTSDGKYVITDKVMQSYKERIVNGIWFKYQGISDEKIEKMADLLKDEGEFYIVASKGNIKTDDLILMLQYLLLFE
;
A
#
# COMPACT_ATOMS: atom_id res chain seq x y z
N MET A 1 20.75 0.38 -10.22
CA MET A 1 20.66 -0.96 -9.57
C MET A 1 19.63 -1.80 -10.31
N ASN A 2 20.06 -2.92 -10.87
CA ASN A 2 19.24 -3.80 -11.71
C ASN A 2 18.40 -4.73 -10.83
N ILE A 3 17.18 -4.32 -10.50
CA ILE A 3 16.25 -5.12 -9.69
C ILE A 3 15.68 -6.24 -10.58
N ASN A 4 16.12 -7.48 -10.34
CA ASN A 4 15.70 -8.69 -11.03
C ASN A 4 14.17 -8.84 -11.04
N ARG A 5 13.59 -9.34 -12.15
CA ARG A 5 12.15 -9.49 -12.40
C ARG A 5 11.42 -10.24 -11.28
N GLN A 6 12.06 -11.23 -10.66
CA GLN A 6 11.54 -11.98 -9.51
C GLN A 6 11.31 -11.10 -8.27
N ASN A 7 12.17 -10.10 -8.03
CA ASN A 7 12.05 -9.22 -6.87
C ASN A 7 10.87 -8.24 -7.02
N ARG A 8 10.48 -7.91 -8.26
CA ARG A 8 9.30 -7.08 -8.55
C ARG A 8 7.99 -7.80 -8.21
N PHE A 9 7.87 -9.07 -8.64
CA PHE A 9 6.67 -9.87 -8.33
C PHE A 9 6.51 -10.10 -6.82
N TYR A 10 7.63 -10.27 -6.09
CA TYR A 10 7.59 -10.44 -4.64
C TYR A 10 6.97 -9.23 -3.93
N ILE A 11 7.36 -8.00 -4.30
CA ILE A 11 6.85 -6.76 -3.69
C ILE A 11 5.34 -6.60 -3.94
N VAL A 12 4.89 -6.80 -5.19
CA VAL A 12 3.46 -6.69 -5.56
C VAL A 12 2.61 -7.67 -4.76
N LYS A 13 3.03 -8.94 -4.68
CA LYS A 13 2.29 -9.95 -3.92
C LYS A 13 2.28 -9.66 -2.43
N ARG A 14 3.35 -9.06 -1.89
CA ARG A 14 3.44 -8.66 -0.48
C ARG A 14 2.46 -7.54 -0.13
N ASN A 15 2.27 -6.57 -1.03
CA ASN A 15 1.28 -5.52 -0.86
C ASN A 15 -0.16 -6.08 -0.92
N LEU A 16 -0.43 -7.04 -1.82
CA LEU A 16 -1.71 -7.74 -1.86
C LEU A 16 -2.02 -8.48 -0.55
N ILE A 17 -1.02 -9.11 0.08
CA ILE A 17 -1.21 -9.75 1.38
C ILE A 17 -1.70 -8.73 2.41
N LEU A 18 -1.03 -7.57 2.51
CA LEU A 18 -1.41 -6.52 3.45
C LEU A 18 -2.84 -6.01 3.21
N GLU A 19 -3.23 -5.87 1.95
CA GLU A 19 -4.58 -5.45 1.58
C GLU A 19 -5.64 -6.46 2.04
N TYR A 20 -5.47 -7.73 1.69
CA TYR A 20 -6.44 -8.76 2.08
C TYR A 20 -6.51 -8.96 3.59
N CYS A 21 -5.41 -8.71 4.30
CA CYS A 21 -5.30 -8.78 5.75
C CYS A 21 -5.88 -7.55 6.48
N LYS A 22 -6.50 -6.56 5.80
CA LYS A 22 -7.35 -5.55 6.46
C LYS A 22 -8.47 -6.20 7.29
N THR A 23 -8.94 -7.34 6.81
CA THR A 23 -9.76 -8.30 7.55
C THR A 23 -8.93 -9.55 7.85
N PRO A 24 -9.12 -10.26 8.97
CA PRO A 24 -8.34 -11.47 9.25
C PRO A 24 -8.45 -12.53 8.14
N ARG A 25 -7.31 -12.99 7.61
CA ARG A 25 -7.24 -14.04 6.55
C ARG A 25 -6.36 -15.21 6.92
N SER A 26 -6.79 -16.41 6.59
CA SER A 26 -5.99 -17.63 6.69
C SER A 26 -4.92 -17.69 5.61
N PHE A 27 -3.90 -18.51 5.83
CA PHE A 27 -2.88 -18.81 4.83
C PHE A 27 -3.50 -19.33 3.51
N THR A 28 -4.48 -20.23 3.60
CA THR A 28 -5.13 -20.82 2.43
C THR A 28 -5.90 -19.79 1.60
N GLU A 29 -6.59 -18.85 2.24
CA GLU A 29 -7.23 -17.72 1.55
C GLU A 29 -6.19 -16.86 0.84
N LEU A 30 -5.14 -16.45 1.56
CA LEU A 30 -4.08 -15.61 1.00
C LEU A 30 -3.36 -16.29 -0.16
N ARG A 31 -3.16 -17.60 -0.10
CA ARG A 31 -2.57 -18.36 -1.20
C ARG A 31 -3.42 -18.28 -2.46
N LYS A 32 -4.75 -18.48 -2.33
CA LYS A 32 -5.69 -18.37 -3.45
C LYS A 32 -5.72 -16.96 -4.03
N LEU A 33 -5.74 -15.95 -3.17
CA LEU A 33 -5.85 -14.54 -3.56
C LEU A 33 -4.56 -13.99 -4.18
N THR A 34 -3.41 -14.49 -3.75
CA THR A 34 -2.10 -13.99 -4.20
C THR A 34 -1.44 -14.89 -5.23
N ASP A 35 -1.93 -16.11 -5.48
CA ASP A 35 -1.31 -17.07 -6.40
C ASP A 35 0.20 -17.27 -6.13
N MET A 36 0.58 -17.20 -4.85
CA MET A 36 1.95 -17.45 -4.41
C MET A 36 2.16 -18.93 -4.12
N SER A 37 3.39 -19.41 -4.33
CA SER A 37 3.79 -20.71 -3.80
C SER A 37 3.79 -20.72 -2.28
N ASP A 38 3.59 -21.89 -1.67
CA ASP A 38 3.53 -22.01 -0.21
C ASP A 38 4.80 -21.46 0.47
N ALA A 39 5.98 -21.73 -0.13
CA ALA A 39 7.26 -21.20 0.36
C ALA A 39 7.36 -19.67 0.20
N GLY A 40 6.92 -19.13 -0.94
CA GLY A 40 6.94 -17.69 -1.20
C GLY A 40 6.00 -16.92 -0.28
N LEU A 41 4.79 -17.44 -0.08
CA LEU A 41 3.80 -16.86 0.83
C LEU A 41 4.26 -16.93 2.28
N SER A 42 4.80 -18.08 2.72
CA SER A 42 5.32 -18.24 4.08
C SER A 42 6.44 -17.26 4.38
N LYS A 43 7.37 -17.07 3.43
CA LYS A 43 8.43 -16.07 3.55
C LYS A 43 7.86 -14.65 3.67
N ALA A 44 6.95 -14.28 2.78
CA ALA A 44 6.35 -12.94 2.78
C ALA A 44 5.60 -12.65 4.09
N LEU A 45 4.81 -13.60 4.58
CA LEU A 45 4.08 -13.47 5.84
C LEU A 45 5.03 -13.35 7.04
N ASN A 46 6.07 -14.17 7.11
CA ASN A 46 7.06 -14.10 8.18
C ASN A 46 7.79 -12.76 8.19
N ASP A 47 8.19 -12.26 7.02
CA ASP A 47 8.83 -10.94 6.91
C ASP A 47 7.88 -9.83 7.39
N LEU A 48 6.61 -9.87 6.98
CA LEU A 48 5.60 -8.87 7.35
C LEU A 48 5.26 -8.89 8.84
N VAL A 49 5.20 -10.07 9.46
CA VAL A 49 5.02 -10.22 10.91
C VAL A 49 6.23 -9.71 11.66
N LYS A 50 7.45 -10.05 11.22
CA LYS A 50 8.70 -9.58 11.82
C LYS A 50 8.85 -8.06 11.74
N GLU A 51 8.44 -7.46 10.63
CA GLU A 51 8.41 -6.00 10.45
C GLU A 51 7.28 -5.32 11.25
N GLY A 52 6.38 -6.10 11.85
CA GLY A 52 5.27 -5.61 12.66
C GLY A 52 4.13 -5.03 11.84
N TYR A 53 4.01 -5.37 10.55
CA TYR A 53 2.90 -4.95 9.69
C TYR A 53 1.72 -5.92 9.74
N LEU A 54 1.97 -7.19 10.06
CA LEU A 54 0.94 -8.19 10.34
C LEU A 54 1.08 -8.73 11.75
N GLN A 55 -0.03 -9.16 12.31
CA GLN A 55 -0.08 -10.00 13.50
C GLN A 55 -0.86 -11.27 13.20
N LYS A 56 -0.49 -12.36 13.88
CA LYS A 56 -1.22 -13.63 13.80
C LYS A 56 -2.23 -13.70 14.93
N THR A 57 -3.50 -13.92 14.60
CA THR A 57 -4.58 -14.09 15.57
C THR A 57 -4.51 -15.46 16.23
N SER A 58 -5.23 -15.64 17.34
CA SER A 58 -5.30 -16.91 18.07
C SER A 58 -5.90 -18.05 17.24
N ASP A 59 -6.80 -17.76 16.29
CA ASP A 59 -7.36 -18.73 15.33
C ASP A 59 -6.44 -18.97 14.11
N GLY A 60 -5.22 -18.44 14.13
CA GLY A 60 -4.17 -18.72 13.15
C GLY A 60 -4.25 -17.91 11.85
N LYS A 61 -5.12 -16.89 11.79
CA LYS A 61 -5.23 -15.95 10.67
C LYS A 61 -4.24 -14.79 10.81
N TYR A 62 -4.08 -14.02 9.75
CA TYR A 62 -3.24 -12.83 9.67
C TYR A 62 -4.12 -11.59 9.52
N VAL A 63 -3.80 -10.55 10.28
CA VAL A 63 -4.46 -9.24 10.20
C VAL A 63 -3.41 -8.14 10.26
N ILE A 64 -3.64 -7.03 9.57
CA ILE A 64 -2.77 -5.86 9.67
C ILE A 64 -2.71 -5.31 11.10
N THR A 65 -1.60 -4.67 11.42
CA THR A 65 -1.42 -3.92 12.67
C THR A 65 -1.71 -2.43 12.46
N ASP A 66 -1.91 -1.71 13.55
CA ASP A 66 -2.07 -0.25 13.51
C ASP A 66 -0.84 0.47 12.95
N LYS A 67 0.34 -0.17 12.96
CA LYS A 67 1.57 0.36 12.35
C LYS A 67 1.41 0.60 10.85
N VAL A 68 0.60 -0.21 10.16
CA VAL A 68 0.30 -0.02 8.73
C VAL A 68 -0.62 1.18 8.54
N MET A 69 -1.63 1.33 9.42
CA MET A 69 -2.63 2.40 9.37
C MET A 69 -2.07 3.77 9.77
N GLN A 70 -1.13 3.81 10.73
CA GLN A 70 -0.49 5.05 11.23
C GLN A 70 0.54 5.65 10.27
N SER A 71 0.75 5.06 9.09
CA SER A 71 1.86 5.42 8.22
C SER A 71 1.54 6.53 7.21
N TYR A 72 0.26 6.88 7.03
CA TYR A 72 -0.20 7.93 6.11
C TYR A 72 -0.94 9.04 6.85
N LYS A 73 -0.79 10.28 6.39
CA LYS A 73 -1.62 11.43 6.76
C LYS A 73 -2.67 11.68 5.69
N GLU A 74 -3.83 12.18 6.11
CA GLU A 74 -4.91 12.60 5.23
C GLU A 74 -5.38 14.01 5.61
N ARG A 75 -5.60 14.88 4.61
CA ARG A 75 -6.18 16.22 4.81
C ARG A 75 -6.82 16.76 3.54
N ILE A 76 -7.73 17.72 3.71
CA ILE A 76 -8.31 18.50 2.61
C ILE A 76 -7.76 19.93 2.69
N VAL A 77 -7.26 20.47 1.59
CA VAL A 77 -6.76 21.86 1.45
C VAL A 77 -7.23 22.40 0.11
N ASN A 78 -7.82 23.60 0.09
CA ASN A 78 -8.37 24.22 -1.13
C ASN A 78 -9.31 23.29 -1.91
N GLY A 79 -10.09 22.46 -1.21
CA GLY A 79 -11.01 21.50 -1.84
C GLY A 79 -10.34 20.22 -2.38
N ILE A 80 -9.01 20.10 -2.30
CA ILE A 80 -8.25 18.93 -2.77
C ILE A 80 -7.98 18.00 -1.59
N TRP A 81 -8.35 16.72 -1.71
CA TRP A 81 -8.03 15.69 -0.72
C TRP A 81 -6.66 15.08 -0.98
N PHE A 82 -5.79 15.11 0.02
CA PHE A 82 -4.45 14.55 -0.01
C PHE A 82 -4.33 13.37 0.93
N LYS A 83 -3.81 12.26 0.40
CA LYS A 83 -3.30 11.12 1.18
C LYS A 83 -1.80 10.99 0.94
N TYR A 84 -0.98 11.16 1.97
CA TYR A 84 0.46 11.32 1.81
C TYR A 84 1.28 10.76 2.97
N GLN A 85 2.54 10.45 2.70
CA GLN A 85 3.51 9.97 3.68
C GLN A 85 4.89 10.55 3.36
N GLY A 86 5.66 10.89 4.40
CA GLY A 86 7.03 11.40 4.23
C GLY A 86 7.13 12.81 3.65
N ILE A 87 5.99 13.51 3.53
CA ILE A 87 5.89 14.90 3.07
C ILE A 87 5.34 15.74 4.23
N SER A 88 5.90 16.94 4.44
CA SER A 88 5.44 17.86 5.48
C SER A 88 4.14 18.55 5.08
N ASP A 89 3.36 18.95 6.09
CA ASP A 89 2.04 19.56 5.89
C ASP A 89 2.14 20.90 5.14
N GLU A 90 3.20 21.69 5.40
CA GLU A 90 3.53 22.92 4.65
C GLU A 90 3.73 22.66 3.15
N LYS A 91 4.34 21.53 2.76
CA LYS A 91 4.54 21.19 1.35
C LYS A 91 3.24 20.79 0.68
N ILE A 92 2.34 20.14 1.42
CA ILE A 92 1.00 19.82 0.92
C ILE A 92 0.21 21.11 0.67
N GLU A 93 0.30 22.10 1.56
CA GLU A 93 -0.34 23.41 1.35
C GLU A 93 0.18 24.11 0.09
N LYS A 94 1.51 24.13 -0.12
CA LYS A 94 2.09 24.68 -1.35
C LYS A 94 1.63 23.94 -2.60
N MET A 95 1.50 22.61 -2.54
CA MET A 95 0.97 21.82 -3.66
C MET A 95 -0.51 22.14 -3.91
N ALA A 96 -1.31 22.28 -2.86
CA ALA A 96 -2.72 22.67 -2.97
C ALA A 96 -2.89 24.06 -3.58
N ASP A 97 -2.05 25.02 -3.21
CA ASP A 97 -2.08 26.38 -3.78
C ASP A 97 -1.73 26.40 -5.27
N LEU A 98 -0.83 25.52 -5.72
CA LEU A 98 -0.46 25.39 -7.13
C LEU A 98 -1.58 24.76 -7.98
N LEU A 99 -2.41 23.91 -7.38
CA LEU A 99 -3.42 23.11 -8.07
C LEU A 99 -4.85 23.64 -7.90
N LYS A 100 -5.05 24.71 -7.12
CA LYS A 100 -6.38 25.19 -6.71
C LYS A 100 -7.29 25.66 -7.85
N ASP A 101 -6.70 26.09 -8.97
CA ASP A 101 -7.44 26.63 -10.13
C ASP A 101 -7.66 25.55 -11.20
N GLU A 102 -7.12 24.35 -10.99
CA GLU A 102 -7.32 23.21 -11.88
C GLU A 102 -8.72 22.62 -11.71
N GLY A 103 -9.24 22.03 -12.79
CA GLY A 103 -10.50 21.28 -12.77
C GLY A 103 -10.36 19.92 -12.07
N GLU A 104 -11.12 18.94 -12.51
CA GLU A 104 -10.96 17.58 -12.02
C GLU A 104 -9.61 16.98 -12.47
N PHE A 105 -8.82 16.50 -11.52
CA PHE A 105 -7.50 15.91 -11.80
C PHE A 105 -7.16 14.76 -10.86
N TYR A 106 -6.18 13.97 -11.28
CA TYR A 106 -5.57 12.94 -10.45
C TYR A 106 -4.04 13.02 -10.57
N ILE A 107 -3.31 12.88 -9.45
CA ILE A 107 -1.84 12.83 -9.43
C ILE A 107 -1.37 11.57 -8.69
N VAL A 108 -0.59 10.71 -9.35
CA VAL A 108 0.27 9.74 -8.66
C VAL A 108 1.71 10.21 -8.69
N ALA A 109 2.34 10.27 -7.52
CA ALA A 109 3.75 10.57 -7.41
C ALA A 109 4.41 9.68 -6.34
N SER A 110 5.65 9.27 -6.60
CA SER A 110 6.52 8.66 -5.59
C SER A 110 7.95 9.17 -5.75
N LYS A 111 8.70 9.18 -4.65
CA LYS A 111 10.12 9.49 -4.64
C LYS A 111 10.90 8.23 -4.23
N GLY A 112 11.56 7.59 -5.19
CA GLY A 112 12.37 6.39 -4.96
C GLY A 112 12.39 5.46 -6.18
N ASN A 113 12.96 4.27 -6.02
CA ASN A 113 12.96 3.22 -7.06
C ASN A 113 11.62 2.44 -7.08
N ILE A 114 10.53 3.06 -6.64
CA ILE A 114 9.18 2.50 -6.71
C ILE A 114 8.76 2.60 -8.17
N LYS A 115 8.48 1.44 -8.79
CA LYS A 115 8.14 1.41 -10.20
C LYS A 115 6.70 1.89 -10.37
N THR A 116 6.45 2.57 -11.48
CA THR A 116 5.15 3.13 -11.87
C THR A 116 3.99 2.14 -11.74
N ASP A 117 4.27 0.84 -11.86
CA ASP A 117 3.31 -0.26 -11.66
C ASP A 117 2.71 -0.32 -10.23
N ASP A 118 3.51 -0.05 -9.19
CA ASP A 118 3.04 -0.03 -7.78
C ASP A 118 2.16 1.20 -7.48
N LEU A 119 2.45 2.29 -8.19
CA LEU A 119 1.71 3.54 -8.16
C LEU A 119 0.36 3.41 -8.92
N ILE A 120 0.33 2.66 -10.02
CA ILE A 120 -0.88 2.37 -10.80
C ILE A 120 -1.86 1.47 -10.02
N LEU A 121 -1.35 0.55 -9.18
CA LEU A 121 -2.17 -0.25 -8.28
C LEU A 121 -2.85 0.60 -7.18
N MET A 122 -2.17 1.64 -6.66
CA MET A 122 -2.80 2.64 -5.75
C MET A 122 -3.88 3.49 -6.45
N LEU A 123 -3.72 3.70 -7.75
CA LEU A 123 -4.70 4.39 -8.60
C LEU A 123 -5.96 3.56 -8.82
N GLN A 124 -5.80 2.28 -9.15
CA GLN A 124 -6.91 1.32 -9.28
C GLN A 124 -7.70 1.19 -7.97
N TYR A 125 -7.04 1.33 -6.82
CA TYR A 125 -7.65 1.37 -5.48
C TYR A 125 -8.55 2.60 -5.23
N LEU A 126 -8.23 3.75 -5.84
CA LEU A 126 -8.99 5.00 -5.68
C LEU A 126 -10.21 5.08 -6.61
N LEU A 127 -10.15 4.43 -7.77
CA LEU A 127 -11.22 4.42 -8.78
C LEU A 127 -12.21 3.24 -8.65
N LEU A 128 -11.99 2.31 -7.72
CA LEU A 128 -12.89 1.17 -7.45
C LEU A 128 -13.93 1.46 -6.34
N PHE A 129 -13.97 2.68 -5.82
CA PHE A 129 -14.93 3.14 -4.81
C PHE A 129 -15.84 4.27 -5.30
N GLU A 130 -15.99 4.42 -6.63
CA GLU A 130 -17.15 5.10 -7.24
C GLU A 130 -18.25 4.09 -7.61
#